data_AF-A0A533Y330-F1
#
_entry.id   AF-A0A533Y330-F1
#
_cell.length_a   1.000
_cell.length_b   1.000
_cell.length_c   1.000
_cell.angle_alpha   90.00
_cell.angle_beta   90.00
_cell.angle_gamma   90.00
#
_symmetry.space_group_name_H-M   'P 1'
#
loop_
_entity.id
_entity.type
_entity.pdbx_description
1 polymer ?
#
loop_
_entity_poly.entity_id
_entity_poly.type
_entity_poly.pdbx_seq_one_letter_code
_entity_poly.pdbx_strand_id
1 'polypeptide(L)'
;MHCPRNQLASPSLMNRIPPTPFGAVLLAFLLTGTTGCEKLAGVMGRAEIPNLGPPIPASVRMEFDPSLADARAQYIDSCGHIDVVLIGDPLEDVLLQAAQQTFKTVYAGRAPADTIPDIEVRISLLQPRLNIKKDNVYDREPAELTLDAIAVFKDSSGKLLLEQPLQAVRQERLIVEPTQKRCAYASIDKFVYDTAVVLSIKFIREARALLAPDTMTAAASQTPSSPTGQPSAQGPAALSFKATILDENNNLILESGERVKVRVDLANSGGGPAQGVSVNLGGTPLLVSQFPATTLPVGTLQPGESRSVEFSATLPQVVAAQRGELVVTITEASGTGVPAAQILVAAMRPGGEAGAGGRSAATRYDDVDRVPAASPGFQRP
;
A
#
# COMPACT_ATOMS: atom_id res chain seq x y z
N MET A 1 11.86 22.06 -62.91
CA MET A 1 10.81 23.10 -62.93
C MET A 1 10.36 23.30 -61.48
N HIS A 2 11.10 24.00 -60.61
CA HIS A 2 11.13 25.46 -60.36
C HIS A 2 9.78 26.10 -59.96
N CYS A 3 9.63 26.28 -58.63
CA CYS A 3 9.07 27.38 -57.80
C CYS A 3 8.47 28.63 -58.49
N PRO A 4 7.55 29.39 -57.84
CA PRO A 4 7.94 30.32 -56.74
C PRO A 4 6.87 30.44 -55.61
N ARG A 5 7.13 30.77 -54.32
CA ARG A 5 7.87 31.84 -53.60
C ARG A 5 7.39 33.27 -53.90
N ASN A 6 6.63 33.86 -52.98
CA ASN A 6 6.50 35.32 -52.89
C ASN A 6 6.96 35.82 -51.51
N GLN A 7 7.94 36.71 -51.57
CA GLN A 7 8.50 37.57 -50.54
C GLN A 7 8.19 39.02 -50.94
N LEU A 8 8.21 39.96 -50.00
CA LEU A 8 8.42 41.42 -50.07
C LEU A 8 7.52 42.06 -48.98
N ALA A 9 7.90 43.06 -48.19
CA ALA A 9 9.14 43.77 -47.95
C ALA A 9 8.99 44.63 -46.66
N SER A 10 10.11 44.88 -45.98
CA SER A 10 10.45 45.97 -45.02
C SER A 10 10.10 47.39 -45.53
N PRO A 11 10.12 48.52 -44.75
CA PRO A 11 11.24 48.88 -43.86
C PRO A 11 11.04 49.80 -42.61
N SER A 12 12.04 49.68 -41.73
CA SER A 12 12.82 50.69 -40.99
C SER A 12 12.20 52.01 -40.52
N LEU A 13 12.38 52.29 -39.22
CA LEU A 13 12.79 53.62 -38.75
C LEU A 13 13.77 53.49 -37.57
N MET A 14 15.02 53.85 -37.86
CA MET A 14 16.06 54.18 -36.90
C MET A 14 15.65 55.40 -36.09
N ASN A 15 15.93 55.42 -34.78
CA ASN A 15 16.43 56.65 -34.16
C ASN A 15 17.51 56.35 -33.11
N ARG A 16 18.50 57.24 -33.07
CA ARG A 16 19.83 57.07 -32.47
C ARG A 16 19.97 57.96 -31.19
N ILE A 17 20.56 57.37 -30.12
CA ILE A 17 21.73 57.90 -29.32
C ILE A 17 21.51 59.09 -28.32
N PRO A 18 22.26 59.30 -27.19
CA PRO A 18 22.91 58.44 -26.16
C PRO A 18 22.79 59.02 -24.68
N PRO A 19 23.77 58.91 -23.74
CA PRO A 19 23.76 57.98 -22.60
C PRO A 19 23.79 58.67 -21.21
N THR A 20 23.69 57.92 -20.11
CA THR A 20 24.54 58.08 -18.90
C THR A 20 24.32 56.93 -17.90
N PRO A 21 25.32 56.65 -17.04
CA PRO A 21 25.54 55.35 -16.40
C PRO A 21 25.04 55.34 -14.95
N PHE A 22 24.87 54.15 -14.36
CA PHE A 22 25.23 53.79 -12.98
C PHE A 22 24.51 52.48 -12.59
N GLY A 23 25.24 51.54 -11.99
CA GLY A 23 24.64 50.46 -11.22
C GLY A 23 24.90 49.06 -11.75
N ALA A 24 26.09 48.54 -11.47
CA ALA A 24 26.40 47.13 -11.54
C ALA A 24 25.58 46.32 -10.52
N VAL A 25 24.95 45.21 -10.94
CA VAL A 25 24.88 43.99 -10.13
C VAL A 25 25.03 42.80 -11.09
N LEU A 26 26.21 42.22 -11.03
CA LEU A 26 26.56 40.90 -11.57
C LEU A 26 25.94 39.86 -10.63
N LEU A 27 25.08 38.98 -11.13
CA LEU A 27 24.88 37.66 -10.51
C LEU A 27 24.73 36.61 -11.59
N ALA A 28 25.88 36.12 -12.03
CA ALA A 28 26.00 34.86 -12.72
C ALA A 28 25.80 33.73 -11.70
N PHE A 29 24.83 32.86 -11.93
CA PHE A 29 24.84 31.50 -11.41
C PHE A 29 24.47 30.54 -12.54
N LEU A 30 25.52 30.02 -13.17
CA LEU A 30 25.47 28.83 -14.02
C LEU A 30 25.50 27.59 -13.13
N LEU A 31 24.55 26.69 -13.39
CA LEU A 31 24.67 25.22 -13.37
C LEU A 31 25.41 24.56 -12.21
N THR A 32 24.67 23.95 -11.29
CA THR A 32 25.06 22.67 -10.65
C THR A 32 23.83 21.79 -10.38
N GLY A 33 23.95 20.51 -10.78
CA GLY A 33 23.31 19.40 -10.06
C GLY A 33 21.92 18.96 -10.48
N THR A 34 21.82 18.30 -11.64
CA THR A 34 20.79 17.29 -11.90
C THR A 34 21.09 16.04 -11.06
N THR A 35 20.45 15.86 -9.91
CA THR A 35 20.23 14.55 -9.26
C THR A 35 19.24 14.72 -8.11
N GLY A 36 17.98 14.36 -8.33
CA GLY A 36 16.97 14.48 -7.29
C GLY A 36 15.55 14.17 -7.72
N CYS A 37 15.34 13.17 -8.59
CA CYS A 37 14.01 12.66 -8.93
C CYS A 37 13.90 11.15 -8.69
N GLU A 38 14.66 10.59 -7.74
CA GLU A 38 14.58 9.16 -7.37
C GLU A 38 14.09 8.92 -5.94
N LYS A 39 13.69 9.96 -5.20
CA LYS A 39 13.23 9.83 -3.80
C LYS A 39 11.81 10.32 -3.51
N LEU A 40 10.95 10.36 -4.52
CA LEU A 40 9.53 10.75 -4.34
C LEU A 40 8.52 9.67 -4.75
N ALA A 41 8.96 8.54 -5.34
CA ALA A 41 8.04 7.44 -5.68
C ALA A 41 7.67 6.55 -4.48
N GLY A 42 8.53 6.49 -3.44
CA GLY A 42 8.28 5.70 -2.22
C GLY A 42 7.29 6.32 -1.23
N VAL A 43 6.68 7.47 -1.53
CA VAL A 43 5.83 8.23 -0.58
C VAL A 43 4.33 7.90 -0.71
N MET A 44 3.91 7.05 -1.66
CA MET A 44 2.49 6.68 -1.87
C MET A 44 2.13 5.22 -1.54
N GLY A 45 2.99 4.48 -0.82
CA GLY A 45 2.66 3.15 -0.31
C GLY A 45 2.40 2.04 -1.35
N ARG A 46 2.71 2.29 -2.63
CA ARG A 46 2.68 1.26 -3.70
C ARG A 46 3.83 0.26 -3.51
N ALA A 47 3.61 -0.99 -3.90
CA ALA A 47 4.66 -2.01 -3.87
C ALA A 47 5.79 -1.64 -4.85
N GLU A 48 7.03 -1.75 -4.40
CA GLU A 48 8.19 -1.58 -5.26
C GLU A 48 8.62 -2.93 -5.85
N ILE A 49 9.09 -2.92 -7.10
CA ILE A 49 9.72 -4.09 -7.71
C ILE A 49 11.11 -4.23 -7.08
N PRO A 50 11.40 -5.33 -6.36
CA PRO A 50 12.70 -5.51 -5.72
C PRO A 50 13.80 -5.70 -6.77
N ASN A 51 15.01 -5.24 -6.46
CA ASN A 51 16.18 -5.55 -7.27
C ASN A 51 16.55 -7.04 -7.07
N LEU A 52 16.37 -7.84 -8.12
CA LEU A 52 16.61 -9.29 -8.09
C LEU A 52 17.99 -9.69 -8.66
N GLY A 53 18.94 -8.76 -8.73
CA GLY A 53 20.32 -8.98 -9.16
C GLY A 53 20.75 -8.09 -10.33
N PRO A 54 21.99 -8.26 -10.83
CA PRO A 54 22.50 -7.47 -11.94
C PRO A 54 21.66 -7.68 -13.22
N PRO A 55 21.61 -6.71 -14.14
CA PRO A 55 20.92 -6.86 -15.41
C PRO A 55 21.48 -8.04 -16.22
N ILE A 56 20.59 -8.87 -16.77
CA ILE A 56 20.91 -9.95 -17.69
C ILE A 56 21.46 -9.31 -18.97
N PRO A 57 22.63 -9.74 -19.47
CA PRO A 57 23.27 -9.17 -20.66
C PRO A 57 22.61 -9.66 -21.96
N ALA A 58 21.28 -9.68 -22.01
CA ALA A 58 20.47 -10.07 -23.16
C ALA A 58 19.51 -8.93 -23.53
N SER A 59 19.20 -8.85 -24.82
CA SER A 59 18.12 -8.02 -25.37
C SER A 59 16.83 -8.84 -25.46
N VAL A 60 15.72 -8.25 -25.01
CA VAL A 60 14.42 -8.92 -25.00
C VAL A 60 13.39 -8.11 -25.77
N ARG A 61 12.56 -8.80 -26.55
CA ARG A 61 11.32 -8.24 -27.09
C ARG A 61 10.14 -8.79 -26.31
N MET A 62 9.34 -7.89 -25.75
CA MET A 62 8.12 -8.24 -25.04
C MET A 62 6.91 -8.04 -25.93
N GLU A 63 6.07 -9.06 -25.99
CA GLU A 63 4.80 -9.05 -26.71
C GLU A 63 3.68 -9.43 -25.74
N PHE A 64 2.74 -8.51 -25.55
CA PHE A 64 1.56 -8.73 -24.73
C PHE A 64 0.41 -9.21 -25.63
N ASP A 65 -0.17 -10.36 -25.29
CA ASP A 65 -1.34 -10.88 -25.98
C ASP A 65 -2.58 -10.01 -25.68
N PRO A 66 -3.55 -9.88 -26.60
CA PRO A 66 -4.79 -9.15 -26.33
C PRO A 66 -5.55 -9.62 -25.09
N SER A 67 -5.42 -10.89 -24.70
CA SER A 67 -5.96 -11.40 -23.43
C SER A 67 -5.41 -10.68 -22.19
N LEU A 68 -4.20 -10.14 -22.28
CA LEU A 68 -3.58 -9.29 -21.26
C LEU A 68 -3.92 -7.82 -21.50
N ALA A 69 -3.73 -7.30 -22.72
CA ALA A 69 -3.95 -5.87 -23.01
C ALA A 69 -5.39 -5.43 -22.74
N ASP A 70 -6.38 -6.25 -23.12
CA ASP A 70 -7.81 -5.96 -22.93
C ASP A 70 -8.34 -6.47 -21.58
N ALA A 71 -7.45 -6.92 -20.68
CA ALA A 71 -7.84 -7.55 -19.43
C ALA A 71 -8.58 -6.59 -18.51
N ARG A 72 -9.73 -7.05 -18.03
CA ARG A 72 -10.59 -6.32 -17.09
C ARG A 72 -11.29 -7.29 -16.15
N ALA A 73 -11.59 -6.83 -14.95
CA ALA A 73 -12.37 -7.58 -13.99
C ALA A 73 -13.65 -6.81 -13.64
N GLN A 74 -14.77 -7.52 -13.58
CA GLN A 74 -16.03 -6.97 -13.09
C GLN A 74 -16.12 -7.18 -11.59
N TYR A 75 -16.67 -6.21 -10.88
CA TYR A 75 -16.96 -6.31 -9.46
C TYR A 75 -18.24 -5.58 -9.12
N ILE A 76 -18.79 -5.83 -7.93
CA ILE A 76 -19.94 -5.11 -7.41
C ILE A 76 -19.43 -4.03 -6.44
N ASP A 77 -19.72 -2.77 -6.74
CA ASP A 77 -19.34 -1.61 -5.92
C ASP A 77 -20.08 -1.61 -4.56
N SER A 78 -19.77 -0.67 -3.66
CA SER A 78 -20.40 -0.64 -2.33
C SER A 78 -21.91 -0.37 -2.38
N CYS A 79 -22.44 0.20 -3.46
CA CYS A 79 -23.86 0.47 -3.68
C CYS A 79 -24.62 -0.65 -4.41
N GLY A 80 -23.92 -1.66 -4.92
CA GLY A 80 -24.54 -2.79 -5.62
C GLY A 80 -24.55 -2.67 -7.14
N HIS A 81 -23.85 -1.69 -7.71
CA HIS A 81 -23.69 -1.58 -9.15
C HIS A 81 -22.55 -2.46 -9.64
N ILE A 82 -22.68 -2.98 -10.86
CA ILE A 82 -21.59 -3.66 -11.55
C ILE A 82 -20.65 -2.58 -12.09
N ASP A 83 -19.39 -2.67 -11.72
CA ASP A 83 -18.33 -1.79 -12.18
C ASP A 83 -17.16 -2.62 -12.73
N VAL A 84 -16.26 -1.96 -13.46
CA VAL A 84 -15.15 -2.58 -14.18
C VAL A 84 -13.85 -1.95 -13.73
N VAL A 85 -12.88 -2.78 -13.35
CA VAL A 85 -11.50 -2.36 -13.16
C VAL A 85 -10.64 -2.82 -14.34
N LEU A 86 -9.80 -1.91 -14.83
CA LEU A 86 -8.83 -2.20 -15.89
C LEU A 86 -7.62 -2.91 -15.27
N ILE A 87 -7.23 -4.04 -15.85
CA ILE A 87 -6.09 -4.85 -15.42
C ILE A 87 -4.94 -4.77 -16.43
N GLY A 88 -5.26 -4.64 -17.72
CA GLY A 88 -4.28 -4.66 -18.82
C GLY A 88 -3.19 -3.61 -18.69
N ASP A 89 -3.52 -2.32 -18.86
CA ASP A 89 -2.51 -1.25 -18.83
C ASP A 89 -1.63 -1.26 -17.56
N PRO A 90 -2.19 -1.34 -16.33
CA PRO A 90 -1.36 -1.40 -15.13
C PRO A 90 -0.43 -2.62 -15.09
N LEU A 91 -0.86 -3.75 -15.64
CA LEU A 91 -0.06 -4.97 -15.67
C LEU A 91 1.05 -4.89 -16.72
N GLU A 92 0.76 -4.37 -17.91
CA GLU A 92 1.76 -4.14 -18.96
C GLU A 92 2.86 -3.21 -18.49
N ASP A 93 2.50 -2.07 -17.90
CA ASP A 93 3.44 -1.08 -17.39
C ASP A 93 4.40 -1.70 -16.37
N VAL A 94 3.85 -2.47 -15.41
CA VAL A 94 4.63 -3.09 -14.34
C VAL A 94 5.50 -4.24 -14.86
N LEU A 95 5.03 -5.02 -15.84
CA LEU A 95 5.84 -6.05 -16.50
C LEU A 95 6.97 -5.44 -17.33
N LEU A 96 6.70 -4.36 -18.05
CA LEU A 96 7.69 -3.67 -18.85
C LEU A 96 8.76 -3.01 -17.97
N GLN A 97 8.35 -2.36 -16.87
CA GLN A 97 9.27 -1.80 -15.89
C GLN A 97 10.14 -2.90 -15.26
N ALA A 98 9.53 -4.03 -14.87
CA ALA A 98 10.24 -5.20 -14.34
C ALA A 98 11.28 -5.73 -15.33
N ALA A 99 10.94 -5.80 -16.61
CA ALA A 99 11.87 -6.22 -17.66
C ALA A 99 13.00 -5.20 -17.84
N GLN A 100 12.72 -3.90 -17.84
CA GLN A 100 13.74 -2.85 -17.98
C GLN A 100 14.76 -2.87 -16.84
N GLN A 101 14.34 -3.25 -15.63
CA GLN A 101 15.23 -3.46 -14.50
C GLN A 101 16.03 -4.77 -14.59
N THR A 102 15.56 -5.74 -15.39
CA THR A 102 16.11 -7.10 -15.44
C THR A 102 17.02 -7.32 -16.64
N PHE A 103 16.73 -6.73 -17.80
CA PHE A 103 17.46 -6.95 -19.04
C PHE A 103 18.24 -5.71 -19.44
N LYS A 104 19.36 -5.91 -20.16
CA LYS A 104 20.16 -4.82 -20.69
C LYS A 104 19.39 -3.96 -21.69
N THR A 105 18.50 -4.57 -22.48
CA THR A 105 17.74 -3.88 -23.51
C THR A 105 16.36 -4.52 -23.65
N VAL A 106 15.32 -3.69 -23.68
CA VAL A 106 13.91 -4.13 -23.76
C VAL A 106 13.22 -3.40 -24.90
N TYR A 107 12.56 -4.16 -25.77
CA TYR A 107 11.69 -3.65 -26.83
C TYR A 107 10.24 -4.00 -26.50
N ALA A 108 9.40 -2.99 -26.31
CA ALA A 108 7.96 -3.18 -26.18
C ALA A 108 7.34 -3.32 -27.58
N GLY A 109 6.67 -4.44 -27.86
CA GLY A 109 6.06 -4.70 -29.16
C GLY A 109 7.10 -4.90 -30.26
N ARG A 110 7.04 -4.10 -31.33
CA ARG A 110 7.87 -4.30 -32.53
C ARG A 110 9.27 -3.70 -32.35
N ALA A 111 10.31 -4.54 -32.43
CA ALA A 111 11.70 -4.09 -32.47
C ALA A 111 11.99 -3.29 -33.77
N PRO A 112 12.98 -2.37 -33.74
CA PRO A 112 13.44 -1.68 -34.95
C PRO A 112 13.81 -2.66 -36.06
N ALA A 113 13.58 -2.28 -37.32
CA ALA A 113 13.69 -3.17 -38.48
C ALA A 113 15.06 -3.87 -38.66
N ASP A 114 16.12 -3.34 -38.04
CA ASP A 114 17.49 -3.83 -38.14
C ASP A 114 18.02 -4.46 -36.84
N THR A 115 17.16 -4.76 -35.86
CA THR A 115 17.59 -5.33 -34.57
C THR A 115 16.86 -6.64 -34.28
N ILE A 116 17.65 -7.71 -34.17
CA ILE A 116 17.16 -9.03 -33.77
C ILE A 116 17.36 -9.15 -32.26
N PRO A 117 16.29 -9.25 -31.46
CA PRO A 117 16.41 -9.47 -30.03
C PRO A 117 16.95 -10.88 -29.74
N ASP A 118 17.70 -11.03 -28.66
CA ASP A 118 18.23 -12.34 -28.25
C ASP A 118 17.10 -13.27 -27.80
N ILE A 119 16.10 -12.70 -27.13
CA ILE A 119 14.96 -13.42 -26.55
C ILE A 119 13.65 -12.72 -26.92
N GLU A 120 12.66 -13.52 -27.24
CA GLU A 120 11.29 -13.09 -27.50
C GLU A 120 10.39 -13.63 -26.39
N VAL A 121 9.68 -12.74 -25.69
CA VAL A 121 8.80 -13.10 -24.57
C VAL A 121 7.38 -12.73 -24.95
N ARG A 122 6.49 -13.72 -25.01
CA ARG A 122 5.05 -13.50 -25.14
C ARG A 122 4.37 -13.76 -23.80
N ILE A 123 3.55 -12.83 -23.34
CA ILE A 123 2.78 -12.97 -22.10
C ILE A 123 1.30 -12.91 -22.43
N SER A 124 0.56 -13.93 -22.03
CA SER A 124 -0.90 -13.98 -22.10
C SER A 124 -1.52 -14.09 -20.72
N LEU A 125 -2.71 -13.56 -20.54
CA LEU A 125 -3.42 -13.56 -19.25
C LEU A 125 -4.71 -14.37 -19.36
N LEU A 126 -4.92 -15.32 -18.45
CA LEU A 126 -6.21 -15.96 -18.26
C LEU A 126 -7.17 -14.98 -17.58
N GLN A 127 -8.48 -15.26 -17.66
CA GLN A 127 -9.51 -14.38 -17.10
C GLN A 127 -9.20 -13.97 -15.64
N PRO A 128 -8.96 -12.67 -15.37
CA PRO A 128 -8.71 -12.18 -14.02
C PRO A 128 -9.91 -12.48 -13.11
N ARG A 129 -9.63 -12.87 -11.87
CA ARG A 129 -10.67 -13.13 -10.86
C ARG A 129 -10.55 -12.10 -9.74
N LEU A 130 -11.51 -11.19 -9.67
CA LEU A 130 -11.67 -10.22 -8.59
C LEU A 130 -12.90 -10.59 -7.78
N ASN A 131 -12.72 -10.78 -6.47
CA ASN A 131 -13.80 -11.03 -5.54
C ASN A 131 -13.75 -10.00 -4.42
N ILE A 132 -14.83 -9.23 -4.23
CA ILE A 132 -14.96 -8.28 -3.12
C ILE A 132 -16.18 -8.70 -2.31
N LYS A 133 -15.96 -9.07 -1.06
CA LYS A 133 -17.01 -9.54 -0.15
C LYS A 133 -17.49 -8.36 0.67
N LYS A 134 -18.77 -8.02 0.56
CA LYS A 134 -19.40 -7.07 1.48
C LYS A 134 -19.62 -7.74 2.82
N ASP A 135 -18.86 -7.34 3.82
CA ASP A 135 -19.08 -7.73 5.20
C ASP A 135 -19.79 -6.62 6.01
N ASN A 136 -19.82 -5.38 5.49
CA ASN A 136 -20.40 -4.19 6.15
C ASN A 136 -19.85 -3.95 7.57
N VAL A 137 -18.71 -4.56 7.88
CA VAL A 137 -18.16 -4.52 9.23
C VAL A 137 -17.39 -3.21 9.44
N TYR A 138 -16.82 -2.61 8.39
CA TYR A 138 -16.04 -1.37 8.48
C TYR A 138 -16.15 -0.50 7.22
N ASP A 139 -15.40 0.60 7.17
CA ASP A 139 -15.11 1.40 5.96
C ASP A 139 -14.18 0.67 4.97
N ARG A 140 -14.04 -0.66 5.10
CA ARG A 140 -13.19 -1.47 4.25
C ARG A 140 -13.80 -2.83 4.00
N GLU A 141 -13.68 -3.33 2.78
CA GLU A 141 -14.23 -4.62 2.37
C GLU A 141 -13.13 -5.62 1.99
N PRO A 142 -13.18 -6.89 2.44
CA PRO A 142 -12.26 -7.93 2.00
C PRO A 142 -12.32 -8.12 0.49
N ALA A 143 -11.15 -8.08 -0.16
CA ALA A 143 -10.98 -8.32 -1.56
C ALA A 143 -9.88 -9.35 -1.84
N GLU A 144 -10.07 -10.12 -2.91
CA GLU A 144 -9.10 -11.05 -3.45
C GLU A 144 -9.00 -10.83 -4.96
N LEU A 145 -7.77 -10.64 -5.46
CA LEU A 145 -7.46 -10.59 -6.88
C LEU A 145 -6.51 -11.72 -7.24
N THR A 146 -6.89 -12.51 -8.24
CA THR A 146 -6.03 -13.53 -8.85
C THR A 146 -5.75 -13.19 -10.30
N LEU A 147 -4.47 -13.17 -10.65
CA LEU A 147 -3.94 -13.04 -12.01
C LEU A 147 -3.20 -14.32 -12.36
N ASP A 148 -3.66 -15.04 -13.38
CA ASP A 148 -3.01 -16.24 -13.90
C ASP A 148 -2.52 -15.92 -15.32
N ALA A 149 -1.20 -15.89 -15.52
CA ALA A 149 -0.58 -15.60 -16.81
C ALA A 149 0.23 -16.80 -17.31
N ILE A 150 0.54 -16.81 -18.60
CA ILE A 150 1.45 -17.76 -19.23
C ILE A 150 2.54 -16.94 -19.91
N ALA A 151 3.80 -17.19 -19.52
CA ALA A 151 4.97 -16.58 -20.14
C ALA A 151 5.67 -17.58 -21.04
N VAL A 152 5.81 -17.23 -22.32
CA VAL A 152 6.46 -18.04 -23.35
C VAL A 152 7.75 -17.35 -23.77
N PHE A 153 8.88 -18.01 -23.57
CA PHE A 153 10.21 -17.55 -23.94
C PHE A 153 10.68 -18.29 -25.19
N LYS A 154 11.11 -17.54 -26.21
CA LYS A 154 11.72 -18.06 -27.43
C LYS A 154 13.08 -17.43 -27.67
N ASP A 155 13.97 -18.15 -28.33
CA ASP A 155 15.24 -17.58 -28.82
C ASP A 155 15.04 -16.77 -30.09
N SER A 156 16.12 -16.13 -30.57
CA SER A 156 16.15 -15.34 -31.80
C SER A 156 15.81 -16.12 -33.08
N SER A 157 15.83 -17.46 -33.05
CA SER A 157 15.39 -18.32 -34.17
C SER A 157 13.90 -18.67 -34.10
N GLY A 158 13.21 -18.26 -33.02
CA GLY A 158 11.82 -18.57 -32.74
C GLY A 158 11.61 -19.93 -32.06
N LYS A 159 12.69 -20.61 -31.64
CA LYS A 159 12.60 -21.89 -30.93
C LYS A 159 12.13 -21.64 -29.50
N LEU A 160 11.16 -22.43 -29.05
CA LEU A 160 10.66 -22.40 -27.67
C LEU A 160 11.77 -22.80 -26.69
N LEU A 161 12.05 -21.92 -25.72
CA LEU A 161 12.97 -22.15 -24.61
C LEU A 161 12.22 -22.62 -23.36
N LEU A 162 11.13 -21.92 -23.02
CA LEU A 162 10.35 -22.19 -21.82
C LEU A 162 8.92 -21.68 -22.01
N GLU A 163 7.95 -22.43 -21.50
CA GLU A 163 6.57 -21.98 -21.31
C GLU A 163 6.23 -22.21 -19.85
N GLN A 164 5.90 -21.14 -19.13
CA GLN A 164 5.74 -21.18 -17.69
C GLN A 164 4.45 -20.48 -17.25
N PRO A 165 3.56 -21.16 -16.49
CA PRO A 165 2.43 -20.52 -15.84
C PRO A 165 2.91 -19.67 -14.66
N LEU A 166 2.43 -18.43 -14.59
CA LEU A 166 2.69 -17.47 -13.53
C LEU A 166 1.37 -17.16 -12.82
N GLN A 167 1.36 -17.18 -11.49
CA GLN A 167 0.16 -16.88 -10.72
C GLN A 167 0.45 -15.82 -9.66
N ALA A 168 -0.35 -14.78 -9.58
CA ALA A 168 -0.36 -13.83 -8.47
C ALA A 168 -1.73 -13.88 -7.79
N VAL A 169 -1.73 -14.08 -6.47
CA VAL A 169 -2.92 -14.00 -5.62
C VAL A 169 -2.62 -12.97 -4.54
N ARG A 170 -3.53 -12.01 -4.37
CA ARG A 170 -3.40 -11.00 -3.31
C ARG A 170 -4.74 -10.81 -2.63
N GLN A 171 -4.70 -10.74 -1.31
CA GLN A 171 -5.86 -10.48 -0.44
C GLN A 171 -5.59 -9.19 0.34
N GLU A 172 -6.54 -8.26 0.31
CA GLU A 172 -6.45 -6.98 1.02
C GLU A 172 -7.85 -6.49 1.40
N ARG A 173 -7.96 -5.56 2.37
CA ARG A 173 -9.22 -4.86 2.67
C ARG A 173 -9.26 -3.50 1.96
N LEU A 174 -10.09 -3.38 0.93
CA LEU A 174 -10.23 -2.18 0.11
C LEU A 174 -11.03 -1.10 0.84
N ILE A 175 -10.55 0.15 0.81
CA ILE A 175 -11.23 1.29 1.45
C ILE A 175 -12.47 1.66 0.65
N VAL A 176 -13.63 1.71 1.32
CA VAL A 176 -14.86 2.29 0.77
C VAL A 176 -14.74 3.80 0.84
N GLU A 177 -14.94 4.52 -0.27
CA GLU A 177 -14.91 5.97 -0.24
C GLU A 177 -16.01 6.52 0.72
N PRO A 178 -15.65 7.34 1.73
CA PRO A 178 -16.58 7.74 2.80
C PRO A 178 -17.62 8.78 2.36
N THR A 179 -17.55 9.28 1.13
CA THR A 179 -18.55 10.22 0.63
C THR A 179 -19.76 9.44 0.11
N GLN A 180 -20.95 9.66 0.69
CA GLN A 180 -22.20 8.97 0.32
C GLN A 180 -22.58 9.01 -1.17
N LYS A 181 -21.91 9.85 -1.98
CA LYS A 181 -22.10 9.94 -3.43
C LYS A 181 -21.14 9.06 -4.23
N ARG A 182 -20.14 8.44 -3.61
CA ARG A 182 -19.12 7.62 -4.29
C ARG A 182 -19.08 6.22 -3.71
N CYS A 183 -19.58 5.29 -4.50
CA CYS A 183 -19.65 3.87 -4.17
C CYS A 183 -18.34 3.11 -4.45
N ALA A 184 -17.30 3.85 -4.85
CA ALA A 184 -16.04 3.31 -5.34
C ALA A 184 -15.13 2.85 -4.19
N TYR A 185 -14.24 1.92 -4.51
CA TYR A 185 -13.17 1.49 -3.63
C TYR A 185 -11.92 2.34 -3.87
N ALA A 186 -11.60 3.25 -2.95
CA ALA A 186 -10.53 4.24 -3.08
C ALA A 186 -9.15 3.64 -3.37
N SER A 187 -8.93 2.39 -2.96
CA SER A 187 -7.64 1.69 -3.06
C SER A 187 -7.60 0.61 -4.13
N ILE A 188 -8.59 0.53 -5.04
CA ILE A 188 -8.67 -0.55 -6.05
C ILE A 188 -7.51 -0.50 -7.05
N ASP A 189 -7.14 0.68 -7.54
CA ASP A 189 -6.03 0.82 -8.51
C ASP A 189 -4.69 0.40 -7.91
N LYS A 190 -4.47 0.80 -6.64
CA LYS A 190 -3.29 0.37 -5.88
C LYS A 190 -3.28 -1.15 -5.70
N PHE A 191 -4.43 -1.75 -5.40
CA PHE A 191 -4.56 -3.18 -5.22
C PHE A 191 -4.23 -3.95 -6.51
N VAL A 192 -4.69 -3.47 -7.66
CA VAL A 192 -4.33 -4.02 -8.98
C VAL A 192 -2.83 -3.88 -9.23
N TYR A 193 -2.27 -2.68 -9.07
CA TYR A 193 -0.85 -2.41 -9.27
C TYR A 193 0.03 -3.31 -8.39
N ASP A 194 -0.26 -3.40 -7.09
CA ASP A 194 0.53 -4.23 -6.18
C ASP A 194 0.45 -5.72 -6.53
N THR A 195 -0.69 -6.18 -7.06
CA THR A 195 -0.84 -7.56 -7.54
C THR A 195 -0.05 -7.80 -8.83
N ALA A 196 -0.01 -6.81 -9.73
CA ALA A 196 0.85 -6.83 -10.91
C ALA A 196 2.34 -6.93 -10.53
N VAL A 197 2.78 -6.20 -9.49
CA VAL A 197 4.16 -6.31 -8.97
C VAL A 197 4.48 -7.74 -8.53
N VAL A 198 3.55 -8.42 -7.84
CA VAL A 198 3.73 -9.83 -7.44
C VAL A 198 3.89 -10.74 -8.66
N LEU A 199 3.09 -10.55 -9.70
CA LEU A 199 3.21 -11.33 -10.94
C LEU A 199 4.55 -11.06 -11.65
N SER A 200 4.95 -9.80 -11.74
CA SER A 200 6.22 -9.38 -12.35
C SER A 200 7.44 -9.93 -11.62
N ILE A 201 7.40 -10.04 -10.28
CA ILE A 201 8.47 -10.69 -9.51
C ILE A 201 8.61 -12.16 -9.92
N LYS A 202 7.51 -12.87 -10.13
CA LYS A 202 7.55 -14.26 -10.62
C LYS A 202 8.13 -14.33 -12.04
N PHE A 203 7.67 -13.46 -12.93
CA PHE A 203 8.23 -13.34 -14.28
C PHE A 203 9.76 -13.14 -14.26
N ILE A 204 10.27 -12.19 -13.47
CA ILE A 204 11.71 -11.91 -13.39
C ILE A 204 12.48 -13.12 -12.87
N ARG A 205 11.95 -13.83 -11.86
CA ARG A 205 12.60 -15.02 -11.30
C ARG A 205 12.77 -16.12 -12.36
N GLU A 206 11.74 -16.37 -13.13
CA GLU A 206 11.77 -17.37 -14.22
C GLU A 206 12.71 -16.95 -15.34
N ALA A 207 12.67 -15.68 -15.75
CA ALA A 207 13.60 -15.14 -16.75
C ALA A 207 15.06 -15.28 -16.33
N ARG A 208 15.38 -14.98 -15.05
CA ARG A 208 16.75 -15.13 -14.51
C ARG A 208 17.17 -16.59 -14.41
N ALA A 209 16.28 -17.47 -13.95
CA ALA A 209 16.56 -18.89 -13.86
C ALA A 209 16.89 -19.49 -15.25
N LEU A 210 16.19 -19.04 -16.29
CA LEU A 210 16.42 -19.49 -17.66
C LEU A 210 17.70 -18.91 -18.28
N LEU A 211 17.98 -17.62 -18.08
CA LEU A 211 18.95 -16.88 -18.90
C LEU A 211 20.23 -16.46 -18.15
N ALA A 212 20.23 -16.52 -16.82
CA ALA A 212 21.39 -16.16 -16.01
C ALA A 212 21.57 -17.10 -14.79
N PRO A 213 21.62 -18.42 -15.00
CA PRO A 213 21.72 -19.40 -13.91
C PRO A 213 22.97 -19.17 -13.05
N ASP A 214 24.09 -18.76 -13.66
CA ASP A 214 25.37 -18.55 -12.95
C ASP A 214 25.38 -17.33 -12.02
N THR A 215 24.51 -16.34 -12.25
CA THR A 215 24.37 -15.19 -11.34
C THR A 215 23.55 -15.49 -10.11
N MET A 216 22.79 -16.60 -10.10
CA MET A 216 22.19 -17.12 -8.87
C MET A 216 23.23 -17.86 -8.00
N THR A 217 24.32 -18.36 -8.61
CA THR A 217 25.43 -19.01 -7.90
C THR A 217 26.36 -18.01 -7.20
N ALA A 218 26.43 -16.75 -7.65
CA ALA A 218 27.20 -15.70 -6.99
C ALA A 218 26.53 -15.12 -5.71
N ALA A 219 25.23 -15.36 -5.52
CA ALA A 219 24.56 -15.17 -4.23
C ALA A 219 24.65 -16.41 -3.32
N ALA A 220 25.12 -17.55 -3.84
CA ALA A 220 25.25 -18.81 -3.11
C ALA A 220 26.63 -19.03 -2.45
N SER A 221 27.55 -18.04 -2.51
CA SER A 221 28.81 -18.08 -1.75
C SER A 221 28.70 -17.48 -0.34
N GLN A 222 27.50 -17.14 0.12
CA GLN A 222 27.20 -17.13 1.54
C GLN A 222 26.53 -18.44 1.89
N THR A 223 27.36 -19.46 2.14
CA THR A 223 26.97 -20.64 2.90
C THR A 223 26.70 -20.18 4.34
N PRO A 224 25.48 -20.32 4.86
CA PRO A 224 25.28 -21.10 6.06
C PRO A 224 25.01 -22.52 5.57
N SER A 225 25.82 -23.43 6.09
CA SER A 225 25.74 -24.88 5.91
C SER A 225 24.29 -25.33 5.82
N SER A 226 23.92 -25.93 4.69
CA SER A 226 22.71 -26.74 4.62
C SER A 226 22.96 -28.00 5.45
N PRO A 227 22.14 -28.36 6.46
CA PRO A 227 21.77 -29.75 6.58
C PRO A 227 20.77 -30.04 5.47
N THR A 228 21.09 -31.06 4.69
CA THR A 228 20.16 -31.78 3.82
C THR A 228 18.86 -32.07 4.56
N GLY A 229 17.79 -31.48 4.06
CA GLY A 229 16.42 -31.74 4.48
C GLY A 229 15.50 -30.76 3.79
N GLN A 230 14.74 -31.21 2.80
CA GLN A 230 13.48 -30.55 2.49
C GLN A 230 12.75 -30.32 3.82
N PRO A 231 12.35 -29.10 4.19
CA PRO A 231 11.36 -28.96 5.24
C PRO A 231 10.06 -29.49 4.63
N SER A 232 9.84 -30.78 4.86
CA SER A 232 8.50 -31.24 5.16
C SER A 232 7.94 -30.22 6.15
N ALA A 233 6.85 -29.54 5.80
CA ALA A 233 6.10 -28.72 6.74
C ALA A 233 5.65 -29.63 7.90
N GLN A 234 6.49 -29.72 8.94
CA GLN A 234 6.31 -30.62 10.08
C GLN A 234 6.64 -29.93 11.41
N GLY A 235 7.03 -28.65 11.39
CA GLY A 235 7.12 -27.86 12.62
C GLY A 235 5.75 -27.31 13.01
N PRO A 236 5.46 -27.10 14.31
CA PRO A 236 4.24 -26.43 14.73
C PRO A 236 4.23 -24.96 14.25
N ALA A 237 3.03 -24.41 14.06
CA ALA A 237 2.86 -22.97 13.87
C ALA A 237 3.27 -22.22 15.15
N ALA A 238 3.84 -21.02 14.98
CA ALA A 238 4.20 -20.16 16.10
C ALA A 238 3.82 -18.73 15.76
N LEU A 239 2.72 -18.26 16.35
CA LEU A 239 2.20 -16.93 16.08
C LEU A 239 2.75 -15.92 17.09
N SER A 240 3.08 -14.74 16.60
CA SER A 240 3.39 -13.56 17.39
C SER A 240 2.58 -12.39 16.85
N PHE A 241 2.26 -11.43 17.72
CA PHE A 241 1.57 -10.22 17.28
C PHE A 241 1.95 -9.00 18.11
N LYS A 242 1.65 -7.83 17.56
CA LYS A 242 1.68 -6.54 18.25
C LYS A 242 0.43 -5.76 17.88
N ALA A 243 -0.30 -5.30 18.88
CA ALA A 243 -1.43 -4.41 18.74
C ALA A 243 -1.07 -2.97 19.16
N THR A 244 -1.60 -1.99 18.45
CA THR A 244 -1.37 -0.55 18.68
C THR A 244 -2.67 0.22 18.45
N ILE A 245 -2.99 1.14 19.36
CA ILE A 245 -4.08 2.12 19.15
C ILE A 245 -3.55 3.25 18.27
N LEU A 246 -4.30 3.59 17.23
CA LEU A 246 -4.07 4.73 16.35
C LEU A 246 -5.30 5.61 16.44
N ASP A 247 -5.15 6.74 17.12
CA ASP A 247 -6.17 7.80 17.16
C ASP A 247 -5.78 8.92 16.16
N GLU A 248 -6.63 9.93 15.99
CA GLU A 248 -6.49 10.94 14.93
C GLU A 248 -5.46 12.01 15.29
N ASN A 249 -5.24 12.25 16.60
CA ASN A 249 -4.38 13.29 17.14
C ASN A 249 -3.07 12.75 17.78
N ASN A 250 -2.86 11.44 17.69
CA ASN A 250 -1.79 10.62 18.26
C ASN A 250 -1.53 10.82 19.77
N ASN A 251 -2.55 11.13 20.57
CA ASN A 251 -2.37 11.42 22.00
C ASN A 251 -2.85 10.30 22.96
N LEU A 252 -3.40 9.19 22.44
CA LEU A 252 -3.94 8.05 23.18
C LEU A 252 -5.13 8.39 24.10
N ILE A 253 -5.75 9.55 23.87
CA ILE A 253 -6.97 10.02 24.50
C ILE A 253 -8.04 10.11 23.42
N LEU A 254 -9.01 9.21 23.53
CA LEU A 254 -10.10 9.02 22.60
C LEU A 254 -11.20 10.07 22.82
N GLU A 255 -11.36 10.98 21.87
CA GLU A 255 -12.28 12.11 21.96
C GLU A 255 -13.63 11.85 21.28
N SER A 256 -14.64 12.65 21.65
CA SER A 256 -15.95 12.56 21.01
C SER A 256 -15.84 12.84 19.51
N GLY A 257 -16.47 11.99 18.68
CA GLY A 257 -16.42 12.12 17.23
C GLY A 257 -15.13 11.65 16.56
N GLU A 258 -14.09 11.29 17.31
CA GLU A 258 -12.79 10.90 16.77
C GLU A 258 -12.82 9.51 16.13
N ARG A 259 -12.06 9.34 15.04
CA ARG A 259 -11.80 8.03 14.44
C ARG A 259 -10.65 7.34 15.16
N VAL A 260 -10.92 6.17 15.72
CA VAL A 260 -9.91 5.34 16.38
C VAL A 260 -9.74 4.03 15.62
N LYS A 261 -8.50 3.56 15.52
CA LYS A 261 -8.14 2.25 14.97
C LYS A 261 -7.33 1.45 15.97
N VAL A 262 -7.51 0.14 15.96
CA VAL A 262 -6.64 -0.81 16.65
C VAL A 262 -5.97 -1.63 15.57
N ARG A 263 -4.72 -1.32 15.26
CA ARG A 263 -3.92 -2.06 14.29
C ARG A 263 -3.24 -3.23 14.99
N VAL A 264 -3.33 -4.40 14.38
CA VAL A 264 -2.74 -5.65 14.85
C VAL A 264 -1.84 -6.21 13.76
N ASP A 265 -0.53 -6.21 14.01
CA ASP A 265 0.47 -6.82 13.15
C ASP A 265 0.75 -8.25 13.65
N LEU A 266 0.53 -9.26 12.81
CA LEU A 266 0.75 -10.67 13.12
C LEU A 266 1.91 -11.22 12.29
N ALA A 267 2.64 -12.20 12.84
CA ALA A 267 3.66 -12.95 12.13
C ALA A 267 3.65 -14.42 12.55
N ASN A 268 3.80 -15.33 11.58
CA ASN A 268 4.05 -16.75 11.83
C ASN A 268 5.55 -17.03 11.70
N SER A 269 6.23 -17.20 12.83
CA SER A 269 7.65 -17.57 12.89
C SER A 269 7.87 -19.08 13.03
N GLY A 270 6.79 -19.87 13.01
CA GLY A 270 6.83 -21.33 13.15
C GLY A 270 7.23 -22.05 11.87
N GLY A 271 7.43 -23.36 12.00
CA GLY A 271 7.81 -24.25 10.89
C GLY A 271 6.61 -24.81 10.11
N GLY A 272 5.38 -24.50 10.52
CA GLY A 272 4.14 -24.97 9.90
C GLY A 272 3.12 -23.86 9.68
N PRO A 273 2.13 -24.08 8.80
CA PRO A 273 1.08 -23.10 8.51
C PRO A 273 0.15 -22.93 9.72
N ALA A 274 -0.17 -21.69 10.07
CA ALA A 274 -1.22 -21.37 11.03
C ALA A 274 -2.56 -21.26 10.29
N GLN A 275 -3.57 -22.04 10.66
CA GLN A 275 -4.83 -22.13 9.93
C GLN A 275 -5.97 -21.49 10.70
N GLY A 276 -6.94 -20.90 9.98
CA GLY A 276 -8.13 -20.29 10.60
C GLY A 276 -7.79 -19.20 11.61
N VAL A 277 -6.70 -18.46 11.40
CA VAL A 277 -6.25 -17.41 12.31
C VAL A 277 -7.31 -16.30 12.34
N SER A 278 -7.70 -15.86 13.53
CA SER A 278 -8.60 -14.72 13.74
C SER A 278 -8.13 -13.87 14.91
N VAL A 279 -8.30 -12.56 14.81
CA VAL A 279 -8.04 -11.60 15.89
C VAL A 279 -9.36 -11.27 16.57
N ASN A 280 -9.38 -11.28 17.90
CA ASN A 280 -10.53 -10.87 18.70
C ASN A 280 -10.18 -9.67 19.58
N LEU A 281 -11.11 -8.72 19.65
CA LEU A 281 -11.07 -7.50 20.44
C LEU A 281 -12.10 -7.60 21.56
N GLY A 282 -11.63 -7.69 22.81
CA GLY A 282 -12.45 -7.67 24.02
C GLY A 282 -12.04 -6.52 24.93
N GLY A 283 -12.48 -6.58 26.20
CA GLY A 283 -12.16 -5.58 27.22
C GLY A 283 -13.37 -4.83 27.75
N THR A 284 -13.22 -3.55 28.08
CA THR A 284 -14.27 -2.74 28.68
C THR A 284 -15.47 -2.59 27.73
N PRO A 285 -16.70 -3.00 28.10
CA PRO A 285 -17.84 -3.05 27.18
C PRO A 285 -18.15 -1.72 26.49
N LEU A 286 -18.01 -0.59 27.20
CA LEU A 286 -18.27 0.73 26.65
C LEU A 286 -17.24 1.16 25.57
N LEU A 287 -16.03 0.60 25.60
CA LEU A 287 -14.98 0.88 24.62
C LEU A 287 -15.07 -0.10 23.45
N VAL A 288 -15.32 -1.38 23.74
CA VAL A 288 -15.46 -2.43 22.73
C VAL A 288 -16.71 -2.24 21.87
N SER A 289 -17.83 -1.80 22.46
CA SER A 289 -19.08 -1.52 21.74
C SER A 289 -18.99 -0.39 20.70
N GLN A 290 -17.91 0.40 20.73
CA GLN A 290 -17.64 1.41 19.71
C GLN A 290 -17.19 0.77 18.38
N PHE A 291 -16.65 -0.45 18.43
CA PHE A 291 -16.20 -1.17 17.25
C PHE A 291 -17.35 -2.02 16.67
N PRO A 292 -17.68 -1.85 15.39
CA PRO A 292 -18.75 -2.62 14.73
C PRO A 292 -18.50 -4.14 14.70
N ALA A 293 -17.25 -4.57 14.72
CA ALA A 293 -16.89 -5.94 15.06
C ALA A 293 -15.81 -6.01 16.11
N THR A 294 -15.85 -7.16 16.78
CA THR A 294 -14.90 -7.60 17.79
C THR A 294 -14.10 -8.81 17.34
N THR A 295 -14.31 -9.29 16.11
CA THR A 295 -13.58 -10.43 15.53
C THR A 295 -13.26 -10.14 14.07
N LEU A 296 -12.00 -10.33 13.70
CA LEU A 296 -11.51 -10.18 12.34
C LEU A 296 -10.82 -11.47 11.88
N PRO A 297 -11.32 -12.13 10.81
CA PRO A 297 -10.66 -13.29 10.25
C PRO A 297 -9.38 -12.86 9.53
N VAL A 298 -8.27 -13.50 9.86
CA VAL A 298 -6.98 -13.35 9.18
C VAL A 298 -6.80 -14.44 8.15
N GLY A 299 -7.27 -15.67 8.40
CA GLY A 299 -7.16 -16.80 7.49
C GLY A 299 -5.90 -17.64 7.74
N THR A 300 -5.30 -18.19 6.69
CA THR A 300 -4.08 -19.01 6.81
C THR A 300 -2.84 -18.13 6.69
N LEU A 301 -1.85 -18.34 7.57
CA LEU A 301 -0.53 -17.70 7.53
C LEU A 301 0.56 -18.75 7.34
N GLN A 302 1.32 -18.64 6.26
CA GLN A 302 2.44 -19.52 5.96
C GLN A 302 3.65 -19.27 6.87
N PRO A 303 4.58 -20.23 7.01
CA PRO A 303 5.85 -20.01 7.69
C PRO A 303 6.58 -18.78 7.15
N GLY A 304 6.94 -17.84 8.04
CA GLY A 304 7.60 -16.58 7.71
C GLY A 304 6.67 -15.48 7.20
N GLU A 305 5.37 -15.73 7.07
CA GLU A 305 4.39 -14.74 6.61
C GLU A 305 3.96 -13.81 7.76
N SER A 306 3.80 -12.53 7.42
CA SER A 306 3.24 -11.52 8.31
C SER A 306 2.02 -10.85 7.67
N ARG A 307 1.03 -10.48 8.49
CA ARG A 307 -0.20 -9.82 8.02
C ARG A 307 -0.68 -8.81 9.06
N SER A 308 -1.20 -7.68 8.60
CA SER A 308 -1.77 -6.64 9.47
C SER A 308 -3.28 -6.55 9.27
N VAL A 309 -4.03 -6.42 10.37
CA VAL A 309 -5.47 -6.17 10.37
C VAL A 309 -5.81 -5.01 11.28
N GLU A 310 -6.94 -4.34 11.03
CA GLU A 310 -7.34 -3.14 11.77
C GLU A 310 -8.81 -3.22 12.19
N PHE A 311 -9.08 -3.03 13.48
CA PHE A 311 -10.43 -2.68 13.95
C PHE A 311 -10.58 -1.16 13.86
N SER A 312 -11.67 -0.66 13.29
CA SER A 312 -11.92 0.77 13.18
C SER A 312 -13.24 1.16 13.85
N ALA A 313 -13.25 2.27 14.58
CA ALA A 313 -14.44 2.84 15.18
C ALA A 313 -14.47 4.35 14.99
N THR A 314 -15.67 4.93 15.01
CA THR A 314 -15.87 6.37 15.17
C THR A 314 -16.60 6.58 16.46
N LEU A 315 -16.00 7.33 17.37
CA LEU A 315 -16.57 7.57 18.69
C LEU A 315 -17.84 8.43 18.57
N PRO A 316 -18.84 8.21 19.42
CA PRO A 316 -20.04 9.04 19.48
C PRO A 316 -19.70 10.51 19.68
N GLN A 317 -20.59 11.40 19.21
CA GLN A 317 -20.48 12.85 19.40
C GLN A 317 -20.50 13.27 20.88
N VAL A 318 -20.93 12.38 21.76
CA VAL A 318 -20.88 12.56 23.21
C VAL A 318 -20.39 11.25 23.83
N VAL A 319 -19.18 11.27 24.39
CA VAL A 319 -18.66 10.15 25.20
C VAL A 319 -18.47 10.58 26.66
N ALA A 320 -18.77 9.69 27.60
CA ALA A 320 -18.47 9.93 29.00
C ALA A 320 -16.96 9.80 29.26
N ALA A 321 -16.43 10.65 30.14
CA ALA A 321 -15.04 10.54 30.57
C ALA A 321 -14.84 9.22 31.33
N GLN A 322 -14.00 8.33 30.81
CA GLN A 322 -13.71 7.05 31.45
C GLN A 322 -12.39 6.47 30.95
N ARG A 323 -11.80 5.60 31.76
CA ARG A 323 -10.64 4.81 31.37
C ARG A 323 -11.07 3.37 31.16
N GLY A 324 -10.60 2.76 30.08
CA GLY A 324 -10.94 1.38 29.73
C GLY A 324 -9.78 0.64 29.12
N GLU A 325 -9.99 -0.65 28.93
CA GLU A 325 -9.03 -1.58 28.37
C GLU A 325 -9.58 -2.19 27.08
N LEU A 326 -8.73 -2.29 26.06
CA LEU A 326 -8.93 -3.15 24.90
C LEU A 326 -8.01 -4.35 25.06
N VAL A 327 -8.59 -5.54 24.99
CA VAL A 327 -7.86 -6.80 25.11
C VAL A 327 -7.85 -7.45 23.74
N VAL A 328 -6.68 -7.53 23.13
CA VAL A 328 -6.48 -8.19 21.83
C VAL A 328 -6.04 -9.63 22.06
N THR A 329 -6.75 -10.58 21.47
CA THR A 329 -6.44 -12.02 21.52
C THR A 329 -6.39 -12.60 20.12
N ILE A 330 -5.55 -13.62 19.93
CA ILE A 330 -5.45 -14.36 18.68
C ILE A 330 -6.11 -15.73 18.89
N THR A 331 -6.76 -16.24 17.85
CA THR A 331 -7.29 -17.61 17.79
C THR A 331 -6.77 -18.28 16.54
N GLU A 332 -6.49 -19.57 16.61
CA GLU A 332 -5.98 -20.41 15.53
C GLU A 332 -6.69 -21.77 15.64
N ALA A 333 -6.97 -22.43 14.51
CA ALA A 333 -7.87 -23.58 14.45
C ALA A 333 -7.38 -24.81 15.23
N SER A 334 -6.06 -25.01 15.34
CA SER A 334 -5.44 -26.07 16.16
C SER A 334 -5.25 -25.66 17.63
N GLY A 335 -5.41 -24.37 17.95
CA GLY A 335 -5.19 -23.82 19.28
C GLY A 335 -3.73 -23.86 19.75
N THR A 336 -2.79 -24.29 18.90
CA THR A 336 -1.39 -24.50 19.24
C THR A 336 -0.55 -23.30 18.81
N GLY A 337 0.37 -22.84 19.67
CA GLY A 337 1.25 -21.71 19.34
C GLY A 337 0.56 -20.34 19.32
N VAL A 338 -0.57 -20.21 20.04
CA VAL A 338 -1.30 -18.96 20.18
C VAL A 338 -0.61 -18.04 21.21
N PRO A 339 -0.32 -16.78 20.86
CA PRO A 339 0.34 -15.82 21.75
C PRO A 339 -0.58 -15.34 22.87
N ALA A 340 0.02 -14.85 23.96
CA ALA A 340 -0.71 -14.26 25.08
C ALA A 340 -1.48 -12.99 24.66
N ALA A 341 -2.60 -12.75 25.33
CA ALA A 341 -3.41 -11.54 25.11
C ALA A 341 -2.59 -10.26 25.36
N GLN A 342 -2.82 -9.23 24.55
CA GLN A 342 -2.25 -7.91 24.76
C GLN A 342 -3.33 -6.96 25.26
N ILE A 343 -3.06 -6.28 26.37
CA ILE A 343 -3.95 -5.26 26.93
C ILE A 343 -3.46 -3.89 26.49
N LEU A 344 -4.36 -3.10 25.92
CA LEU A 344 -4.14 -1.71 25.54
C LEU A 344 -5.04 -0.84 26.42
N VAL A 345 -4.48 0.20 27.02
CA VAL A 345 -5.21 1.09 27.91
C VAL A 345 -5.52 2.38 27.17
N ALA A 346 -6.77 2.80 27.18
CA ALA A 346 -7.24 4.04 26.57
C ALA A 346 -8.07 4.86 27.56
N ALA A 347 -8.01 6.17 27.44
CA ALA A 347 -8.92 7.09 28.11
C ALA A 347 -9.88 7.68 27.09
N MET A 348 -11.18 7.68 27.37
CA MET A 348 -12.18 8.43 26.62
C MET A 348 -12.49 9.75 27.34
N ARG A 349 -12.69 10.83 26.59
CA ARG A 349 -13.16 12.11 27.13
C ARG A 349 -14.13 12.82 26.19
N PRO A 350 -15.04 13.66 26.72
CA PRO A 350 -15.79 14.62 25.91
C PRO A 350 -14.83 15.48 25.08
N GLY A 351 -15.16 15.74 23.82
CA GLY A 351 -14.40 16.67 22.98
C GLY A 351 -14.44 18.09 23.54
N GLY A 352 -13.29 18.74 23.67
CA GLY A 352 -13.19 20.13 24.09
C GLY A 352 -13.33 21.08 22.89
N GLU A 353 -14.28 22.02 22.96
CA GLU A 353 -14.48 23.06 21.95
C GLU A 353 -13.21 23.91 21.74
N ALA A 354 -12.58 23.77 20.58
CA ALA A 354 -11.80 24.84 19.99
C ALA A 354 -12.76 25.80 19.25
N GLY A 355 -13.29 26.79 19.99
CA GLY A 355 -13.73 28.08 19.41
C GLY A 355 -15.20 28.23 19.01
N ALA A 356 -16.09 28.48 19.97
CA ALA A 356 -17.22 29.38 19.78
C ALA A 356 -17.61 30.00 21.14
N GLY A 357 -17.53 31.33 21.24
CA GLY A 357 -17.89 32.05 22.46
C GLY A 357 -19.36 31.84 22.84
N GLY A 358 -19.63 31.32 24.03
CA GLY A 358 -21.00 31.10 24.48
C GLY A 358 -21.14 30.47 25.86
N ARG A 359 -20.79 31.22 26.91
CA ARG A 359 -21.28 31.16 28.32
C ARG A 359 -21.77 29.81 28.91
N SER A 360 -21.09 29.46 30.01
CA SER A 360 -21.55 28.66 31.18
C SER A 360 -21.53 27.13 30.99
N ALA A 361 -20.89 26.31 31.83
CA ALA A 361 -20.74 26.42 33.28
C ALA A 361 -19.38 25.87 33.75
N ALA A 362 -18.58 26.74 34.35
CA ALA A 362 -17.39 26.34 35.11
C ALA A 362 -17.83 25.73 36.45
N THR A 363 -17.73 24.41 36.55
CA THR A 363 -17.69 23.73 37.85
C THR A 363 -16.37 24.13 38.54
N ARG A 364 -16.54 24.82 39.67
CA ARG A 364 -15.50 25.31 40.58
C ARG A 364 -14.43 24.25 40.83
N TYR A 365 -13.20 24.57 40.50
CA TYR A 365 -12.02 24.02 41.15
C TYR A 365 -11.36 25.13 41.97
N ASP A 366 -10.86 24.73 43.13
CA ASP A 366 -10.32 25.52 44.23
C ASP A 366 -9.56 26.80 43.84
N ASP A 367 -10.12 27.93 44.28
CA ASP A 367 -9.41 29.19 44.43
C ASP A 367 -9.12 29.37 45.93
N VAL A 368 -7.86 29.16 46.32
CA VAL A 368 -7.36 29.15 47.70
C VAL A 368 -7.16 30.55 48.29
N ASP A 369 -7.58 31.63 47.61
CA ASP A 369 -7.42 33.01 48.10
C ASP A 369 -8.73 33.70 48.55
N ARG A 370 -9.73 32.95 49.02
CA ARG A 370 -10.94 33.56 49.62
C ARG A 370 -10.91 33.54 51.15
N VAL A 371 -10.57 34.69 51.73
CA VAL A 371 -10.88 35.03 53.12
C VAL A 371 -12.42 35.08 53.29
N PRO A 372 -13.00 34.35 54.27
CA PRO A 372 -14.46 34.38 54.48
C PRO A 372 -14.93 35.74 54.98
N ALA A 373 -16.07 36.21 54.49
CA ALA A 373 -16.74 37.41 55.00
C ALA A 373 -17.26 37.19 56.44
N ALA A 374 -17.09 38.20 57.29
CA ALA A 374 -17.53 38.18 58.68
C ALA A 374 -19.05 37.96 58.81
N SER A 375 -19.44 37.06 59.71
CA SER A 375 -20.85 36.81 60.04
C SER A 375 -21.42 37.96 60.88
N PRO A 376 -22.61 38.50 60.57
CA PRO A 376 -23.26 39.50 61.40
C PRO A 376 -23.94 38.80 62.58
N GLY A 377 -23.35 38.92 63.77
CA GLY A 377 -24.01 38.44 64.98
C GLY A 377 -23.08 38.20 66.15
N PHE A 378 -22.59 39.28 66.77
CA PHE A 378 -22.30 39.31 68.21
C PHE A 378 -22.34 40.78 68.66
N GLN A 379 -23.49 41.23 69.15
CA GLN A 379 -23.59 42.39 70.04
C GLN A 379 -23.18 41.90 71.43
N ARG A 380 -22.14 42.52 72.01
CA ARG A 380 -21.83 42.41 73.44
C ARG A 380 -22.40 43.64 74.17
N PRO A 381 -22.85 43.47 75.42
CA PRO A 381 -23.72 44.41 76.15
C PRO A 381 -23.04 45.71 76.58
#